data_AF-A7HDM6-F1
#
_entry.id   AF-A7HDM6-F1
#
_cell.length_a   1.000
_cell.length_b   1.000
_cell.length_c   1.000
_cell.angle_alpha   90.00
_cell.angle_beta   90.00
_cell.angle_gamma   90.00
#
_symmetry.space_group_name_H-M   'P 1'
#
loop_
_entity.id
_entity.type
_entity.pdbx_description
1 polymer ?
#
loop_
_entity_poly.entity_id
_entity_poly.type
_entity_poly.pdbx_seq_one_letter_code
_entity_poly.pdbx_strand_id
1 'polypeptide(L)'
;MARAEYHVHTSASYDSRASPAELVERALAAGLDVVFVTDHDTIDGAVAVQAAAGRRLRVVVGCEFTCDDGSHVIGLGLRDFIAERRVPAVLERLKAQGATIVLPHLFRRGSGIFRDELRRDQDFVRMALSYADAVECFNARDGWEKNQRSQRFALERGLPVVAGSDAHAARELGRVFVEYDEEPFAESLSARRIYFPSQRAVAEAPSRRRAMELVHGSLRRFPALDRSYRALRSRLGRDRPRWANAAPCMQHDLPRATPRAAPREG
;
A
#
# COMPACT_ATOMS: atom_id res chain seq x y z
N MET A 1 -6.14 6.48 19.06
CA MET A 1 -5.67 6.33 17.68
C MET A 1 -4.62 5.24 17.66
N ALA A 2 -4.83 4.21 16.85
CA ALA A 2 -3.90 3.09 16.71
C ALA A 2 -3.02 3.28 15.47
N ARG A 3 -1.73 2.93 15.56
CA ARG A 3 -0.73 3.00 14.50
C ARG A 3 -0.35 1.62 14.01
N ALA A 4 -0.42 1.42 12.70
CA ALA A 4 -0.09 0.14 12.09
C ALA A 4 0.80 0.26 10.87
N GLU A 5 1.64 -0.76 10.69
CA GLU A 5 2.50 -0.93 9.53
C GLU A 5 2.18 -2.27 8.84
N TYR A 6 1.72 -2.22 7.59
CA TYR A 6 1.11 -3.36 6.89
C TYR A 6 2.08 -4.24 6.12
N HIS A 7 3.35 -3.84 5.98
CA HIS A 7 4.29 -4.53 5.10
C HIS A 7 5.72 -4.44 5.65
N VAL A 8 6.19 -5.51 6.30
CA VAL A 8 7.57 -5.62 6.77
C VAL A 8 8.09 -7.05 6.68
N HIS A 9 9.40 -7.15 6.43
CA HIS A 9 10.13 -8.39 6.29
C HIS A 9 11.15 -8.57 7.42
N THR A 10 11.34 -9.80 7.85
CA THR A 10 12.35 -10.25 8.82
C THR A 10 13.46 -11.03 8.11
N SER A 11 14.49 -11.43 8.85
CA SER A 11 15.54 -12.33 8.37
C SER A 11 15.05 -13.73 7.94
N ALA A 12 13.75 -14.05 8.08
CA ALA A 12 13.16 -15.25 7.48
C ALA A 12 12.93 -15.10 5.98
N SER A 13 12.79 -13.86 5.47
CA SER A 13 12.82 -13.58 4.04
C SER A 13 14.23 -13.63 3.48
N TYR A 14 14.37 -14.09 2.24
CA TYR A 14 15.67 -14.25 1.58
C TYR A 14 16.42 -12.92 1.34
N ASP A 15 15.73 -11.78 1.40
CA ASP A 15 16.24 -10.45 1.08
C ASP A 15 16.20 -9.44 2.24
N SER A 16 15.74 -9.84 3.42
CA SER A 16 15.76 -9.00 4.63
C SER A 16 16.79 -9.47 5.64
N ARG A 17 17.25 -8.53 6.47
CA ARG A 17 18.25 -8.75 7.53
C ARG A 17 17.74 -8.36 8.91
N ALA A 18 16.47 -7.97 9.03
CA ALA A 18 15.91 -7.55 10.30
C ALA A 18 15.63 -8.76 11.21
N SER A 19 16.35 -8.89 12.31
CA SER A 19 16.01 -9.95 13.27
C SER A 19 14.67 -9.66 13.95
N PRO A 20 13.94 -10.71 14.41
CA PRO A 20 12.68 -10.52 15.11
C PRO A 20 12.76 -9.56 16.30
N ALA A 21 13.83 -9.63 17.10
CA ALA A 21 14.02 -8.76 18.26
C ALA A 21 14.25 -7.29 17.86
N GLU A 22 15.12 -7.03 16.87
CA GLU A 22 15.36 -5.66 16.38
C GLU A 22 14.09 -5.04 15.81
N LEU A 23 13.26 -5.84 15.15
CA LEU A 23 12.01 -5.40 14.55
C LEU A 23 11.00 -4.99 15.61
N VAL A 24 10.88 -5.77 16.71
CA VAL A 24 10.05 -5.40 17.87
C VAL A 24 10.53 -4.09 18.50
N GLU A 25 11.80 -3.98 18.85
CA GLU A 25 12.33 -2.78 19.52
C GLU A 25 12.18 -1.54 18.63
N ARG A 26 12.37 -1.70 17.32
CA ARG A 26 12.15 -0.62 16.37
C ARG A 26 10.68 -0.22 16.25
N ALA A 27 9.75 -1.18 16.23
CA ALA A 27 8.32 -0.90 16.17
C ALA A 27 7.88 -0.07 17.39
N LEU A 28 8.31 -0.47 18.58
CA LEU A 28 8.06 0.23 19.84
C LEU A 28 8.65 1.64 19.82
N ALA A 29 9.90 1.80 19.36
CA ALA A 29 10.55 3.10 19.22
C ALA A 29 9.87 4.02 18.18
N ALA A 30 9.23 3.45 17.16
CA ALA A 30 8.42 4.18 16.18
C ALA A 30 7.00 4.49 16.68
N GLY A 31 6.62 4.00 17.86
CA GLY A 31 5.28 4.17 18.44
C GLY A 31 4.21 3.44 17.63
N LEU A 32 4.52 2.28 17.07
CA LEU A 32 3.56 1.41 16.39
C LEU A 32 2.84 0.53 17.41
N ASP A 33 1.53 0.39 17.26
CA ASP A 33 0.70 -0.52 18.06
C ASP A 33 0.58 -1.90 17.40
N VAL A 34 0.59 -1.92 16.06
CA VAL A 34 0.41 -3.14 15.25
C VAL A 34 1.45 -3.22 14.14
N VAL A 35 2.01 -4.42 13.93
CA VAL A 35 2.88 -4.71 12.78
C VAL A 35 2.40 -5.98 12.08
N PHE A 36 2.24 -5.89 10.76
CA PHE A 36 1.96 -7.03 9.90
C PHE A 36 3.27 -7.50 9.29
N VAL A 37 3.74 -8.66 9.73
CA VAL A 37 4.96 -9.26 9.21
C VAL A 37 4.57 -10.14 8.02
N THR A 38 5.14 -9.84 6.87
CA THR A 38 4.73 -10.38 5.56
C THR A 38 5.95 -10.90 4.80
N ASP A 39 6.72 -11.76 5.45
CA ASP A 39 7.89 -12.37 4.85
C ASP A 39 7.57 -13.08 3.53
N HIS A 40 8.57 -13.16 2.64
CA HIS A 40 8.46 -13.84 1.36
C HIS A 40 8.26 -15.34 1.53
N ASP A 41 7.09 -15.81 1.11
CA ASP A 41 6.73 -17.22 0.99
C ASP A 41 6.85 -18.06 2.30
N THR A 42 6.93 -17.39 3.47
CA THR A 42 6.96 -18.01 4.81
C THR A 42 6.25 -17.15 5.86
N ILE A 43 5.77 -17.79 6.94
CA ILE A 43 5.22 -17.13 8.13
C ILE A 43 6.15 -17.22 9.35
N ASP A 44 7.30 -17.91 9.22
CA ASP A 44 8.18 -18.22 10.35
C ASP A 44 8.68 -16.96 11.07
N GLY A 45 9.01 -15.93 10.29
CA GLY A 45 9.44 -14.64 10.82
C GLY A 45 8.34 -13.94 11.60
N ALA A 46 7.09 -14.00 11.12
CA ALA A 46 5.94 -13.44 11.83
C ALA A 46 5.70 -14.14 13.18
N VAL A 47 5.80 -15.47 13.21
CA VAL A 47 5.69 -16.26 14.46
C VAL A 47 6.82 -15.91 15.43
N ALA A 48 8.05 -15.78 14.94
CA ALA A 48 9.20 -15.40 15.75
C ALA A 48 9.08 -13.97 16.32
N VAL A 49 8.60 -13.01 15.52
CA VAL A 49 8.33 -11.64 15.97
C VAL A 49 7.22 -11.62 17.02
N GLN A 50 6.14 -12.38 16.81
CA GLN A 50 5.06 -12.50 17.79
C GLN A 50 5.55 -13.05 19.14
N ALA A 51 6.40 -14.09 19.11
CA ALA A 51 7.02 -14.64 20.31
C ALA A 51 7.93 -13.62 21.03
N ALA A 52 8.76 -12.88 20.28
CA ALA A 52 9.65 -11.85 20.83
C ALA A 52 8.89 -10.62 21.38
N ALA A 53 7.77 -10.26 20.75
CA ALA A 53 6.93 -9.13 21.15
C ALA A 53 6.18 -9.40 22.47
N GLY A 54 5.68 -10.63 22.65
CA GLY A 54 4.77 -10.97 23.74
C GLY A 54 3.54 -10.06 23.71
N ARG A 55 3.29 -9.32 24.80
CA ARG A 55 2.17 -8.36 24.91
C ARG A 55 2.54 -6.92 24.57
N ARG A 56 3.81 -6.64 24.24
CA ARG A 56 4.31 -5.27 24.03
C ARG A 56 3.89 -4.68 22.68
N LEU A 57 3.68 -5.53 21.68
CA LEU A 57 3.36 -5.16 20.32
C LEU A 57 2.38 -6.19 19.74
N ARG A 58 1.31 -5.74 19.08
CA ARG A 58 0.42 -6.65 18.36
C ARG A 58 1.06 -7.03 17.03
N VAL A 59 1.28 -8.31 16.81
CA VAL A 59 1.86 -8.84 15.58
C VAL A 59 0.81 -9.64 14.84
N VAL A 60 0.55 -9.25 13.58
CA VAL A 60 -0.33 -9.98 12.68
C VAL A 60 0.51 -10.84 11.76
N VAL A 61 0.20 -12.13 11.73
CA VAL A 61 0.85 -13.11 10.87
C VAL A 61 0.38 -12.92 9.43
N GLY A 62 1.31 -12.68 8.52
CA GLY A 62 1.05 -12.63 7.09
C GLY A 62 2.22 -13.22 6.29
N CYS A 63 2.05 -13.21 4.98
CA CYS A 63 3.03 -13.68 4.00
C CYS A 63 2.89 -12.85 2.73
N GLU A 64 4.00 -12.43 2.13
CA GLU A 64 4.04 -11.90 0.76
C GLU A 64 4.37 -13.06 -0.20
N PHE A 65 3.36 -13.54 -0.92
CA PHE A 65 3.50 -14.63 -1.88
C PHE A 65 4.16 -14.15 -3.16
N THR A 66 5.27 -14.78 -3.54
CA THR A 66 5.92 -14.55 -4.83
C THR A 66 5.28 -15.46 -5.88
N CYS A 67 4.50 -14.91 -6.79
CA CYS A 67 3.80 -15.70 -7.81
C CYS A 67 4.72 -16.12 -8.96
N ASP A 68 4.32 -17.13 -9.74
CA ASP A 68 5.09 -17.68 -10.87
C ASP A 68 5.42 -16.62 -11.94
N ASP A 69 4.54 -15.64 -12.11
CA ASP A 69 4.76 -14.52 -13.02
C ASP A 69 5.55 -13.38 -12.38
N GLY A 70 6.06 -13.55 -11.16
CA GLY A 70 6.81 -12.57 -10.38
C GLY A 70 5.94 -11.57 -9.62
N SER A 71 4.61 -11.55 -9.81
CA SER A 71 3.74 -10.66 -9.02
C SER A 71 3.70 -11.03 -7.54
N HIS A 72 3.55 -10.05 -6.66
CA HIS A 72 3.36 -10.28 -5.23
C HIS A 72 1.89 -10.13 -4.82
N VAL A 73 1.47 -10.94 -3.84
CA VAL A 73 0.17 -10.87 -3.17
C VAL A 73 0.38 -11.06 -1.68
N ILE A 74 -0.22 -10.22 -0.84
CA ILE A 74 -0.13 -10.38 0.62
C ILE A 74 -1.40 -11.06 1.15
N GLY A 75 -1.21 -12.09 1.95
CA GLY A 75 -2.23 -12.71 2.77
C GLY A 75 -1.99 -12.46 4.25
N LEU A 76 -2.99 -11.99 4.99
CA LEU A 76 -2.90 -11.71 6.43
C LEU A 76 -3.87 -12.60 7.21
N GLY A 77 -3.50 -12.96 8.43
CA GLY A 77 -4.27 -13.87 9.29
C GLY A 77 -4.20 -15.32 8.83
N LEU A 78 -3.09 -15.73 8.23
CA LEU A 78 -2.90 -17.08 7.71
C LEU A 78 -2.90 -18.12 8.84
N ARG A 79 -3.48 -19.28 8.55
CA ARG A 79 -3.53 -20.43 9.46
C ARG A 79 -2.71 -21.60 8.94
N ASP A 80 -2.70 -21.76 7.62
CA ASP A 80 -2.02 -22.86 6.94
C ASP A 80 -1.14 -22.36 5.79
N PHE A 81 -0.11 -23.14 5.47
CA PHE A 81 0.77 -22.89 4.32
C PHE A 81 -0.01 -23.00 2.99
N ILE A 82 0.34 -22.15 2.02
CA ILE A 82 -0.21 -22.15 0.65
C ILE A 82 0.94 -22.48 -0.31
N ALA A 83 0.79 -23.59 -1.05
CA ALA A 83 1.81 -24.10 -1.97
C ALA A 83 1.66 -23.51 -3.38
N GLU A 84 0.47 -23.03 -3.71
CA GLU A 84 0.11 -22.47 -4.99
C GLU A 84 0.91 -21.20 -5.27
N ARG A 85 1.27 -20.98 -6.54
CA ARG A 85 2.07 -19.82 -6.98
C ARG A 85 1.47 -19.09 -8.19
N ARG A 86 0.43 -19.63 -8.80
CA ARG A 86 -0.36 -18.89 -9.79
C ARG A 86 -1.27 -17.90 -9.09
N VAL A 87 -1.26 -16.62 -9.51
CA VAL A 87 -2.04 -15.55 -8.88
C VAL A 87 -3.50 -15.94 -8.56
N PRO A 88 -4.31 -16.48 -9.51
CA PRO A 88 -5.70 -16.84 -9.19
C PRO A 88 -5.80 -17.93 -8.11
N ALA A 89 -4.92 -18.92 -8.16
CA ALA A 89 -4.91 -20.02 -7.19
C ALA A 89 -4.48 -19.53 -5.81
N VAL A 90 -3.48 -18.66 -5.71
CA VAL A 90 -3.08 -18.01 -4.44
C VAL A 90 -4.27 -17.26 -3.84
N LEU A 91 -4.95 -16.43 -4.64
CA LEU A 91 -6.12 -15.66 -4.19
C LEU A 91 -7.27 -16.56 -3.71
N GLU A 92 -7.56 -17.64 -4.43
CA GLU A 92 -8.58 -18.63 -4.04
C GLU A 92 -8.26 -19.30 -2.70
N ARG A 93 -7.00 -19.69 -2.48
CA ARG A 93 -6.57 -20.36 -1.24
C ARG A 93 -6.54 -19.40 -0.06
N LEU A 94 -6.10 -18.16 -0.28
CA LEU A 94 -6.22 -17.10 0.71
C LEU A 94 -7.68 -16.88 1.12
N LYS A 95 -8.58 -16.79 0.13
CA LYS A 95 -10.00 -16.60 0.39
C LYS A 95 -10.61 -17.78 1.15
N ALA A 96 -10.23 -19.01 0.79
CA ALA A 96 -10.70 -20.23 1.46
C ALA A 96 -10.27 -20.30 2.93
N GLN A 97 -9.12 -19.72 3.30
CA GLN A 97 -8.70 -19.60 4.70
C GLN A 97 -9.38 -18.45 5.46
N GLY A 98 -10.14 -17.60 4.77
CA GLY A 98 -10.67 -16.36 5.35
C GLY A 98 -9.58 -15.32 5.63
N ALA A 99 -8.45 -15.40 4.93
CA ALA A 99 -7.38 -14.44 5.05
C ALA A 99 -7.80 -13.08 4.46
N THR A 100 -7.28 -12.00 5.05
CA THR A 100 -7.37 -10.67 4.44
C THR A 100 -6.37 -10.59 3.30
N ILE A 101 -6.84 -10.22 2.11
CA ILE A 101 -6.02 -10.14 0.90
C ILE A 101 -5.66 -8.68 0.63
N VAL A 102 -4.35 -8.40 0.59
CA VAL A 102 -3.80 -7.09 0.21
C VAL A 102 -3.02 -7.23 -1.08
N LEU A 103 -3.27 -6.36 -2.05
CA LEU A 103 -2.43 -6.26 -3.25
C LEU A 103 -1.32 -5.22 -2.99
N PRO A 104 -0.06 -5.63 -2.78
CA PRO A 104 1.03 -4.70 -2.48
C PRO A 104 1.51 -3.99 -3.75
N HIS A 105 2.15 -2.82 -3.56
CA HIS A 105 2.91 -2.04 -4.55
C HIS A 105 2.48 -2.23 -6.02
N LEU A 106 1.20 -1.97 -6.30
CA LEU A 106 0.44 -2.41 -7.49
C LEU A 106 1.19 -2.30 -8.84
N PHE A 107 1.94 -1.21 -9.01
CA PHE A 107 2.61 -0.84 -10.26
C PHE A 107 4.14 -0.91 -10.17
N ARG A 108 4.69 -1.61 -9.18
CA ARG A 108 6.13 -1.79 -9.02
C ARG A 108 6.69 -2.65 -10.16
N ARG A 109 7.78 -2.16 -10.74
CA ARG A 109 8.58 -2.90 -11.72
C ARG A 109 9.10 -4.19 -11.09
N GLY A 110 8.92 -5.31 -11.80
CA GLY A 110 9.34 -6.64 -11.35
C GLY A 110 8.28 -7.40 -10.56
N SER A 111 7.62 -6.77 -9.59
CA SER A 111 6.74 -7.48 -8.64
C SER A 111 5.32 -6.94 -8.47
N GLY A 112 4.99 -5.76 -8.99
CA GLY A 112 3.62 -5.25 -8.96
C GLY A 112 2.67 -6.13 -9.79
N ILE A 113 1.46 -6.36 -9.29
CA ILE A 113 0.45 -7.19 -9.96
C ILE A 113 -0.10 -6.57 -11.26
N PHE A 114 -0.08 -5.24 -11.34
CA PHE A 114 -0.53 -4.42 -12.48
C PHE A 114 0.62 -3.65 -13.16
N ARG A 115 1.86 -4.08 -12.95
CA ARG A 115 3.05 -3.45 -13.52
C ARG A 115 3.04 -3.42 -15.04
N ASP A 116 3.73 -2.45 -15.62
CA ASP A 116 3.68 -2.21 -17.07
C ASP A 116 4.32 -3.33 -17.90
N GLU A 117 5.23 -4.12 -17.30
CA GLU A 117 5.86 -5.27 -17.95
C GLU A 117 4.92 -6.46 -18.15
N LEU A 118 3.83 -6.54 -17.38
CA LEU A 118 2.81 -7.56 -17.52
C LEU A 118 1.52 -6.94 -18.02
N ARG A 119 1.15 -7.30 -19.26
CA ARG A 119 -0.15 -6.89 -19.80
C ARG A 119 -1.27 -7.64 -19.07
N ARG A 120 -1.99 -6.93 -18.21
CA ARG A 120 -3.25 -7.41 -17.62
C ARG A 120 -4.42 -6.83 -18.40
N ASP A 121 -5.32 -7.69 -18.85
CA ASP A 121 -6.59 -7.25 -19.42
C ASP A 121 -7.57 -6.81 -18.31
N GLN A 122 -8.73 -6.30 -18.72
CA GLN A 122 -9.73 -5.83 -17.78
C GLN A 122 -10.34 -6.97 -16.95
N ASP A 123 -10.38 -8.19 -17.49
CA ASP A 123 -10.97 -9.34 -16.79
C ASP A 123 -10.05 -9.82 -15.67
N PHE A 124 -8.74 -9.84 -15.88
CA PHE A 124 -7.77 -10.10 -14.83
C PHE A 124 -7.83 -9.04 -13.74
N VAL A 125 -7.89 -7.76 -14.09
CA VAL A 125 -7.99 -6.67 -13.10
C VAL A 125 -9.26 -6.82 -12.27
N ARG A 126 -10.40 -7.12 -12.90
CA ARG A 126 -11.66 -7.38 -12.20
C ARG A 126 -11.56 -8.59 -11.29
N MET A 127 -10.96 -9.69 -11.75
CA MET A 127 -10.74 -10.89 -10.96
C MET A 127 -9.90 -10.58 -9.72
N ALA A 128 -8.71 -10.00 -9.88
CA ALA A 128 -7.83 -9.69 -8.76
C ALA A 128 -8.48 -8.77 -7.73
N LEU A 129 -9.20 -7.74 -8.19
CA LEU A 129 -9.92 -6.81 -7.30
C LEU A 129 -11.17 -7.42 -6.64
N SER A 130 -11.76 -8.48 -7.20
CA SER A 130 -12.90 -9.16 -6.58
C SER A 130 -12.49 -9.93 -5.30
N TYR A 131 -11.23 -10.36 -5.25
CA TYR A 131 -10.61 -11.04 -4.11
C TYR A 131 -9.99 -10.06 -3.10
N ALA A 132 -9.38 -8.97 -3.57
CA ALA A 132 -8.67 -8.03 -2.72
C ALA A 132 -9.59 -7.32 -1.72
N ASP A 133 -9.21 -7.33 -0.44
CA ASP A 133 -9.89 -6.57 0.61
C ASP A 133 -9.29 -5.16 0.76
N ALA A 134 -8.01 -4.99 0.44
CA ALA A 134 -7.36 -3.69 0.34
C ALA A 134 -6.24 -3.67 -0.71
N VAL A 135 -5.78 -2.48 -1.06
CA VAL A 135 -4.59 -2.29 -1.89
C VAL A 135 -3.56 -1.45 -1.14
N GLU A 136 -2.28 -1.74 -1.34
CA GLU A 136 -1.20 -0.89 -0.84
C GLU A 136 -1.10 0.35 -1.75
N CYS A 137 -1.74 1.42 -1.29
CA CYS A 137 -1.79 2.69 -2.01
C CYS A 137 -0.43 3.38 -1.99
N PHE A 138 0.34 3.17 -0.93
CA PHE A 138 1.68 3.72 -0.78
C PHE A 138 2.66 2.72 -0.20
N ASN A 139 3.84 2.70 -0.80
CA ASN A 139 4.96 1.90 -0.36
C ASN A 139 6.22 2.77 -0.25
N ALA A 140 6.96 2.71 0.86
CA ALA A 140 8.13 3.56 1.09
C ALA A 140 9.30 3.30 0.13
N ARG A 141 9.39 2.09 -0.45
CA ARG A 141 10.40 1.73 -1.45
C ARG A 141 10.00 2.11 -2.88
N ASP A 142 8.73 2.47 -3.09
CA ASP A 142 8.27 2.97 -4.38
C ASP A 142 8.53 4.48 -4.54
N GLY A 143 8.87 4.87 -5.77
CA GLY A 143 8.99 6.27 -6.14
C GLY A 143 7.64 6.99 -6.19
N TRP A 144 7.68 8.32 -6.11
CA TRP A 144 6.51 9.19 -6.09
C TRP A 144 5.49 8.88 -7.20
N GLU A 145 5.93 8.73 -8.45
CA GLU A 145 5.03 8.50 -9.58
C GLU A 145 4.23 7.20 -9.45
N LYS A 146 4.82 6.14 -8.90
CA LYS A 146 4.15 4.84 -8.70
C LYS A 146 3.14 4.93 -7.57
N ASN A 147 3.54 5.52 -6.45
CA ASN A 147 2.64 5.77 -5.32
C ASN A 147 1.44 6.65 -5.74
N GLN A 148 1.65 7.72 -6.52
CA GLN A 148 0.56 8.53 -7.07
C GLN A 148 -0.35 7.74 -8.03
N ARG A 149 0.20 6.79 -8.79
CA ARG A 149 -0.58 5.91 -9.67
C ARG A 149 -1.42 4.93 -8.86
N SER A 150 -0.85 4.27 -7.86
CA SER A 150 -1.56 3.38 -6.92
C SER A 150 -2.69 4.12 -6.20
N GLN A 151 -2.41 5.32 -5.71
CA GLN A 151 -3.41 6.20 -5.12
C GLN A 151 -4.56 6.52 -6.06
N ARG A 152 -4.26 7.04 -7.26
CA ARG A 152 -5.31 7.39 -8.20
C ARG A 152 -6.16 6.17 -8.56
N PHE A 153 -5.51 5.03 -8.78
CA PHE A 153 -6.18 3.77 -9.07
C PHE A 153 -7.16 3.35 -7.96
N ALA A 154 -6.74 3.46 -6.70
CA ALA A 154 -7.59 3.15 -5.55
C ALA A 154 -8.75 4.13 -5.39
N LEU A 155 -8.49 5.44 -5.48
CA LEU A 155 -9.50 6.49 -5.33
C LEU A 155 -10.57 6.43 -6.43
N GLU A 156 -10.18 6.24 -7.69
CA GLU A 156 -11.11 6.13 -8.83
C GLU A 156 -12.06 4.93 -8.70
N ARG A 157 -11.67 3.92 -7.92
CA ARG A 157 -12.41 2.65 -7.75
C ARG A 157 -13.04 2.51 -6.36
N GLY A 158 -12.83 3.47 -5.45
CA GLY A 158 -13.31 3.40 -4.08
C GLY A 158 -12.77 2.20 -3.30
N LEU A 159 -11.52 1.78 -3.59
CA LEU A 159 -10.91 0.62 -2.92
C LEU A 159 -10.45 1.00 -1.50
N PRO A 160 -10.62 0.11 -0.51
CA PRO A 160 -9.91 0.24 0.77
C PRO A 160 -8.41 0.25 0.54
N VAL A 161 -7.70 1.06 1.31
CA VAL A 161 -6.25 1.18 1.16
C VAL A 161 -5.51 0.98 2.47
N VAL A 162 -4.32 0.42 2.33
CA VAL A 162 -3.30 0.38 3.36
C VAL A 162 -2.02 1.02 2.82
N ALA A 163 -1.02 1.14 3.68
CA ALA A 163 0.30 1.60 3.30
C ALA A 163 1.35 0.84 4.10
N GLY A 164 2.52 0.69 3.51
CA GLY A 164 3.61 0.01 4.17
C GLY A 164 4.99 0.54 3.84
N SER A 165 5.95 0.22 4.70
CA SER A 165 7.35 0.56 4.50
C SER A 165 8.06 -0.44 3.60
N ASP A 166 7.56 -1.68 3.54
CA ASP A 166 8.20 -2.80 2.87
C ASP A 166 9.65 -2.94 3.34
N ALA A 167 9.81 -2.82 4.66
CA ALA A 167 11.10 -2.72 5.32
C ALA A 167 11.85 -4.06 5.29
N HIS A 168 13.10 -4.02 4.82
CA HIS A 168 14.01 -5.18 4.77
C HIS A 168 15.20 -5.04 5.73
N ALA A 169 15.23 -3.95 6.47
CA ALA A 169 16.13 -3.72 7.60
C ALA A 169 15.35 -3.01 8.70
N ALA A 170 15.65 -3.31 9.96
CA ALA A 170 14.92 -2.74 11.10
C ALA A 170 14.81 -1.21 10.99
N ARG A 171 15.90 -0.50 10.69
CA ARG A 171 15.91 0.97 10.50
C ARG A 171 14.88 1.54 9.49
N GLU A 172 14.30 0.72 8.62
CA GLU A 172 13.30 1.10 7.62
C GLU A 172 11.87 1.02 8.15
N LEU A 173 11.66 0.25 9.24
CA LEU A 173 10.38 0.18 9.91
C LEU A 173 9.99 1.54 10.51
N GLY A 174 8.71 1.90 10.35
CA GLY A 174 8.14 3.17 10.75
C GLY A 174 8.40 4.32 9.77
N ARG A 175 9.02 4.07 8.60
CA ARG A 175 9.13 5.09 7.52
C ARG A 175 7.79 5.45 6.90
N VAL A 176 6.86 4.50 6.96
CA VAL A 176 5.44 4.64 6.68
C VAL A 176 4.69 4.00 7.84
N PHE A 177 3.49 4.50 8.11
CA PHE A 177 2.48 3.82 8.92
C PHE A 177 1.11 4.44 8.66
N VAL A 178 0.08 3.73 9.07
CA VAL A 178 -1.31 4.14 9.01
C VAL A 178 -1.83 4.44 10.42
N GLU A 179 -2.60 5.52 10.58
CA GLU A 179 -3.38 5.76 11.80
C GLU A 179 -4.88 5.51 11.59
N TYR A 180 -5.48 4.91 12.63
CA TYR A 180 -6.91 4.66 12.75
C TYR A 180 -7.46 5.38 13.98
N ASP A 181 -8.69 5.87 13.90
CA ASP A 181 -9.27 6.66 14.98
C ASP A 181 -9.70 5.83 16.20
N GLU A 182 -10.25 4.63 16.00
CA GLU A 182 -10.82 3.81 17.09
C GLU A 182 -10.64 2.29 16.85
N GLU A 183 -10.67 1.52 17.93
CA GLU A 183 -10.76 0.03 17.93
C GLU A 183 -12.22 -0.43 17.77
N PRO A 184 -12.51 -1.60 17.16
CA PRO A 184 -11.56 -2.62 16.75
C PRO A 184 -10.97 -2.35 15.36
N PHE A 185 -9.65 -2.21 15.33
CA PHE A 185 -8.80 -2.01 14.15
C PHE A 185 -8.96 -3.12 13.08
N ALA A 186 -9.45 -4.29 13.47
CA ALA A 186 -9.60 -5.46 12.60
C ALA A 186 -10.74 -5.36 11.58
N GLU A 187 -11.68 -4.42 11.74
CA GLU A 187 -12.85 -4.31 10.85
C GLU A 187 -12.70 -3.20 9.79
N SER A 188 -11.85 -2.20 10.06
CA SER A 188 -11.59 -1.08 9.14
C SER A 188 -10.27 -1.30 8.42
N LEU A 189 -10.27 -2.08 7.34
CA LEU A 189 -9.08 -2.29 6.49
C LEU A 189 -8.66 -1.05 5.67
N SER A 190 -9.41 0.05 5.75
CA SER A 190 -9.08 1.29 5.07
C SER A 190 -8.44 2.28 6.03
N ALA A 191 -7.18 2.61 5.76
CA ALA A 191 -6.43 3.68 6.41
C ALA A 191 -7.26 4.95 6.50
N ARG A 192 -7.33 5.58 7.68
CA ARG A 192 -7.86 6.93 7.78
C ARG A 192 -6.82 7.95 7.37
N ARG A 193 -5.59 7.83 7.89
CA ARG A 193 -4.46 8.72 7.62
C ARG A 193 -3.20 7.91 7.36
N ILE A 194 -2.40 8.33 6.37
CA ILE A 194 -1.12 7.71 6.04
C ILE A 194 0.00 8.71 6.31
N TYR A 195 1.06 8.27 7.00
CA TYR A 195 2.19 9.08 7.43
C TYR A 195 3.50 8.66 6.75
N PHE A 196 4.32 9.64 6.37
CA PHE A 196 5.67 9.46 5.80
C PHE A 196 6.70 10.30 6.56
N PRO A 197 7.13 9.88 7.76
CA PRO A 197 8.12 10.64 8.53
C PRO A 197 9.49 10.78 7.84
N SER A 198 9.85 9.88 6.91
CA SER A 198 11.18 9.87 6.30
C SER A 198 11.27 10.40 4.87
N GLN A 199 10.14 10.63 4.19
CA GLN A 199 10.21 11.26 2.86
C GLN A 199 10.36 12.77 3.06
N ARG A 200 11.54 13.32 2.71
CA ARG A 200 11.62 14.75 2.39
C ARG A 200 10.57 15.01 1.33
N ALA A 201 9.76 16.05 1.51
CA ALA A 201 8.92 16.55 0.42
C ALA A 201 9.82 16.70 -0.81
N VAL A 202 9.61 15.87 -1.83
CA VAL A 202 10.33 16.01 -3.08
C VAL A 202 9.76 17.27 -3.71
N ALA A 203 10.47 18.39 -3.56
CA ALA A 203 10.14 19.59 -4.31
C ALA A 203 10.17 19.21 -5.80
N GLU A 204 9.04 19.34 -6.50
CA GLU A 204 9.04 19.23 -7.96
C GLU A 204 10.20 20.06 -8.51
N ALA A 205 11.00 19.46 -9.39
CA ALA A 205 12.13 20.15 -10.01
C ALA A 205 11.65 21.52 -10.53
N PRO A 206 12.30 22.65 -10.18
CA PRO A 206 11.88 23.99 -10.59
C PRO A 206 11.68 24.12 -12.11
N SER A 207 12.36 23.28 -12.89
CA SER A 207 12.19 23.13 -14.34
C SER A 207 10.81 22.60 -14.75
N ARG A 208 10.25 21.60 -14.05
CA ARG A 208 8.87 21.10 -14.28
C ARG A 208 7.83 22.16 -13.90
N ARG A 209 8.05 22.88 -12.79
CA ARG A 209 7.19 23.99 -12.37
C ARG A 209 7.19 25.15 -13.36
N ARG A 210 8.36 25.58 -13.84
CA ARG A 210 8.51 26.62 -14.88
C ARG A 210 7.91 26.20 -16.21
N ALA A 211 8.09 24.93 -16.63
CA ALA A 211 7.46 24.41 -17.83
C ALA A 211 5.93 24.46 -17.73
N MET A 212 5.36 24.10 -16.58
CA MET A 212 3.92 24.25 -16.34
C MET A 212 3.48 25.72 -16.29
N GLU A 213 4.23 26.62 -15.64
CA GLU A 213 3.90 28.06 -15.58
C GLU A 213 3.96 28.72 -16.97
N LEU A 214 4.92 28.35 -17.83
CA LEU A 214 5.01 28.79 -19.24
C LEU A 214 3.84 28.28 -20.08
N VAL A 215 3.43 27.02 -19.90
CA VAL A 215 2.26 26.45 -20.59
C VAL A 215 0.98 27.19 -20.15
N HIS A 216 0.78 27.42 -18.86
CA HIS A 216 -0.40 28.13 -18.34
C HIS A 216 -0.41 29.63 -18.72
N GLY A 217 0.76 30.27 -18.79
CA GLY A 217 0.90 31.66 -19.23
C GLY A 217 0.63 31.84 -20.73
N SER A 218 1.03 30.85 -21.55
CA SER A 218 0.83 30.88 -23.01
C SER A 218 -0.63 30.62 -23.42
N LEU A 219 -1.35 29.81 -22.65
CA LEU A 219 -2.78 29.53 -22.87
C LEU A 219 -3.68 30.76 -22.68
N ARG A 220 -3.25 31.76 -21.90
CA ARG A 220 -3.96 33.05 -21.78
C ARG A 220 -3.83 33.95 -23.01
N ARG A 221 -2.81 33.73 -23.86
CA ARG A 221 -2.55 34.52 -25.07
C ARG A 221 -3.17 33.93 -26.34
N PHE A 222 -3.53 32.65 -26.35
CA PHE A 222 -4.06 31.96 -27.53
C PHE A 222 -5.33 31.15 -27.22
N PRO A 223 -6.52 31.77 -27.27
CA PRO A 223 -7.78 31.14 -26.85
C PRO A 223 -8.21 29.94 -27.71
N ALA A 224 -7.64 29.74 -28.90
CA ALA A 224 -7.89 28.55 -29.71
C ALA A 224 -7.21 27.27 -29.13
N LEU A 225 -6.02 27.41 -28.52
CA LEU A 225 -5.32 26.32 -27.83
C LEU A 225 -5.95 25.97 -26.48
N ASP A 226 -6.68 26.91 -25.89
CA ASP A 226 -7.39 26.76 -24.63
C ASP A 226 -8.56 25.76 -24.73
N ARG A 227 -9.27 25.68 -25.86
CA ARG A 227 -10.31 24.64 -26.05
C ARG A 227 -9.74 23.23 -26.13
N SER A 228 -8.66 23.04 -26.88
CA SER A 228 -7.97 21.75 -26.97
C SER A 228 -7.31 21.36 -25.65
N TYR A 229 -6.76 22.33 -24.92
CA TYR A 229 -6.16 22.14 -23.60
C TYR A 229 -7.19 21.87 -22.51
N ARG A 230 -8.35 22.56 -22.49
CA ARG A 230 -9.46 22.28 -21.57
C ARG A 230 -10.10 20.93 -21.83
N ALA A 231 -10.23 20.51 -23.09
CA ALA A 231 -10.69 19.16 -23.45
C ALA A 231 -9.67 18.08 -23.04
N LEU A 232 -8.37 18.39 -23.08
CA LEU A 232 -7.32 17.53 -22.54
C LEU A 232 -7.32 17.53 -20.99
N ARG A 233 -7.55 18.67 -20.35
CA ARG A 233 -7.66 18.82 -18.87
C ARG A 233 -8.91 18.16 -18.29
N SER A 234 -10.05 18.22 -18.98
CA SER A 234 -11.28 17.52 -18.56
C SER A 234 -11.14 16.00 -18.72
N ARG A 235 -10.37 15.54 -19.73
CA ARG A 235 -9.92 14.14 -19.84
C ARG A 235 -8.88 13.72 -18.80
N LEU A 236 -8.15 14.68 -18.22
CA LEU A 236 -7.05 14.43 -17.27
C LEU A 236 -7.40 14.73 -15.81
N GLY A 237 -8.66 15.09 -15.50
CA GLY A 237 -9.19 15.17 -14.14
C GLY A 237 -8.35 15.97 -13.15
N ARG A 238 -7.93 17.20 -13.50
CA ARG A 238 -7.09 18.03 -12.62
C ARG A 238 -7.72 19.38 -12.31
N ASP A 239 -8.33 19.45 -11.13
CA ASP A 239 -8.36 20.63 -10.26
C ASP A 239 -8.27 20.15 -8.80
N ARG A 240 -7.10 20.30 -8.15
CA ARG A 240 -6.95 20.23 -6.68
C ARG A 240 -5.79 21.12 -6.18
N PRO A 241 -5.87 21.59 -4.91
CA PRO A 241 -5.17 22.78 -4.42
C PRO A 241 -3.75 22.50 -3.90
N ARG A 242 -2.98 23.59 -3.73
CA ARG A 242 -1.61 23.63 -3.21
C ARG A 242 -1.58 23.63 -1.68
N TRP A 243 -0.61 22.94 -1.07
CA TRP A 243 -0.22 23.12 0.33
C TRP A 243 1.29 23.28 0.45
N ALA A 244 1.72 24.05 1.46
CA ALA A 244 3.09 24.47 1.72
C ALA A 244 3.49 24.19 3.18
N ASN A 245 4.76 23.81 3.35
CA ASN A 245 5.64 23.85 4.54
C ASN A 245 5.41 22.91 5.75
N ALA A 246 6.42 22.05 5.96
CA ALA A 246 6.96 21.44 7.19
C ALA A 246 6.12 20.45 8.05
N ALA A 247 6.35 19.15 7.77
CA ALA A 247 6.14 17.91 8.57
C ALA A 247 4.72 17.55 9.11
N PRO A 248 4.31 16.27 9.10
CA PRO A 248 4.40 15.26 8.04
C PRO A 248 3.34 15.50 6.96
N CYS A 249 3.60 15.05 5.74
CA CYS A 249 2.63 15.02 4.67
C CYS A 249 1.49 14.06 5.05
N MET A 250 0.45 14.53 5.74
CA MET A 250 -0.82 13.81 5.87
C MET A 250 -1.35 13.56 4.47
N GLN A 251 -1.33 12.31 4.03
CA GLN A 251 -1.96 11.90 2.78
C GLN A 251 -3.30 11.24 3.14
N HIS A 252 -4.32 12.11 3.19
CA HIS A 252 -5.76 11.87 3.03
C HIS A 252 -6.57 11.54 4.29
N ASP A 253 -7.80 12.08 4.35
CA ASP A 253 -8.98 11.44 4.94
C ASP A 253 -9.63 10.64 3.81
N LEU A 254 -9.66 9.32 3.92
CA LEU A 254 -10.31 8.46 2.93
C LEU A 254 -11.78 8.21 3.30
N PRO A 255 -12.69 8.05 2.31
CA PRO A 255 -14.08 7.78 2.60
C PRO A 255 -14.19 6.50 3.44
N ARG A 256 -15.06 6.50 4.47
CA ARG A 256 -15.35 5.30 5.25
C ARG A 256 -15.77 4.19 4.28
N ALA A 257 -15.01 3.10 4.22
CA ALA A 257 -15.45 1.91 3.55
C ALA A 257 -16.74 1.44 4.26
N THR A 258 -17.83 1.28 3.51
CA THR A 258 -19.00 0.59 4.04
C THR A 258 -18.61 -0.87 4.25
N PRO A 259 -18.84 -1.46 5.44
CA PRO A 259 -18.55 -2.87 5.65
C PRO A 259 -19.24 -3.70 4.58
N ARG A 260 -18.51 -4.60 3.93
CA ARG A 260 -19.13 -5.62 3.08
C ARG A 260 -20.07 -6.43 3.99
N ALA A 261 -21.35 -6.47 3.66
CA ALA A 261 -22.31 -7.27 4.41
C ALA A 261 -21.78 -8.71 4.53
N ALA A 262 -21.74 -9.23 5.76
CA ALA A 262 -21.41 -10.62 6.00
C ALA A 262 -22.28 -11.52 5.12
N PRO A 263 -21.75 -12.63 4.58
CA PRO A 263 -22.57 -13.60 3.88
C PRO A 263 -23.67 -14.04 4.84
N ARG A 264 -24.93 -13.91 4.42
CA ARG A 264 -26.06 -14.41 5.19
C ARG A 264 -25.90 -15.92 5.26
N GLU A 265 -25.72 -16.43 6.48
CA GLU A 265 -25.85 -17.86 6.75
C GLU A 265 -27.24 -18.29 6.28
N GLY A 266 -27.28 -19.26 5.37
CA GLY A 266 -28.48 -19.87 4.81
C GLY A 266 -28.31 -21.37 4.81
#